data_AF-A0A1I0VTQ1-F1
#
_entry.id   AF-A0A1I0VTQ1-F1
#
_cell.length_a   1.000
_cell.length_b   1.000
_cell.length_c   1.000
_cell.angle_alpha   90.00
_cell.angle_beta   90.00
_cell.angle_gamma   90.00
#
_symmetry.space_group_name_H-M   'P 1'
#
loop_
_entity.id
_entity.type
_entity.pdbx_description
1 polymer ?
#
loop_
_entity_poly.entity_id
_entity_poly.type
_entity_poly.pdbx_seq_one_letter_code
_entity_poly.pdbx_strand_id
1 'polypeptide(L)'
;MSGGIDVDLGTLDTIAAELDTAANGLEGLAGSVPRGVDAGPMTAVVASMVSQVVTSSGNVANALSGSAEGVRLARGYYQRADADASADMARIRQVMDS
;
A
#
# COMPACT_ATOMS: atom_id res chain seq x y z
N MET A 1 -15.40 19.18 23.17
CA MET A 1 -15.28 18.17 22.11
C MET A 1 -14.12 18.59 21.22
N SER A 2 -12.90 18.17 21.54
CA SER A 2 -11.75 18.39 20.65
C SER A 2 -11.85 17.35 19.55
N GLY A 3 -12.12 17.77 18.32
CA GLY A 3 -12.21 16.89 17.14
C GLY A 3 -10.82 16.40 16.72
N GLY A 4 -10.18 15.61 17.58
CA GLY A 4 -9.00 14.84 17.19
C GLY A 4 -9.42 13.83 16.14
N ILE A 5 -8.74 13.83 15.00
CA ILE A 5 -8.87 12.74 14.03
C ILE A 5 -8.24 11.53 14.72
N ASP A 6 -9.08 10.69 15.32
CA ASP A 6 -8.67 9.39 15.85
C ASP A 6 -8.49 8.46 14.66
N VAL A 7 -7.23 8.24 14.28
CA VAL A 7 -6.88 7.37 13.17
C VAL A 7 -6.65 5.97 13.70
N ASP A 8 -7.53 5.06 13.30
CA ASP A 8 -7.36 3.65 13.61
C ASP A 8 -6.13 3.07 12.89
N LEU A 9 -5.08 2.81 13.66
CA LEU A 9 -3.82 2.23 13.16
C LEU A 9 -4.03 0.82 12.58
N GLY A 10 -5.03 0.07 13.08
CA GLY A 10 -5.37 -1.25 12.56
C GLY A 10 -5.99 -1.18 11.15
N THR A 11 -6.80 -0.14 10.90
CA THR A 11 -7.30 0.15 9.54
C THR A 11 -6.16 0.47 8.59
N LEU A 12 -5.16 1.26 9.01
CA LEU A 12 -3.98 1.55 8.17
C LEU A 12 -3.15 0.29 7.87
N ASP A 13 -2.96 -0.61 8.84
CA ASP A 13 -2.29 -1.89 8.61
C ASP A 13 -3.08 -2.75 7.61
N THR A 14 -4.40 -2.77 7.70
CA THR A 14 -5.28 -3.50 6.77
C THR A 14 -5.15 -2.95 5.35
N ILE A 15 -5.22 -1.62 5.19
CA ILE A 15 -5.06 -0.98 3.87
C ILE A 15 -3.69 -1.31 3.26
N ALA A 16 -2.61 -1.21 4.03
CA ALA A 16 -1.27 -1.55 3.53
C ALA A 16 -1.19 -3.02 3.09
N ALA A 17 -1.75 -3.94 3.86
CA ALA A 17 -1.78 -5.37 3.53
C ALA A 17 -2.63 -5.69 2.29
N GLU A 18 -3.76 -5.01 2.11
CA GLU A 18 -4.59 -5.14 0.91
C GLU A 18 -3.87 -4.66 -0.35
N LEU A 19 -3.14 -3.54 -0.24
CA LEU A 19 -2.32 -3.01 -1.34
C LEU A 19 -1.18 -3.96 -1.72
N ASP A 20 -0.48 -4.55 -0.73
CA ASP A 20 0.54 -5.57 -0.99
C ASP A 20 -0.07 -6.82 -1.65
N THR A 21 -1.23 -7.25 -1.17
CA THR A 21 -1.94 -8.42 -1.73
C THR A 21 -2.32 -8.17 -3.19
N ALA A 22 -2.81 -6.98 -3.51
CA ALA A 22 -3.12 -6.59 -4.87
C ALA A 22 -1.86 -6.53 -5.77
N ALA A 23 -0.75 -5.98 -5.26
CA ALA A 23 0.52 -5.95 -5.98
C ALA A 23 1.04 -7.36 -6.30
N ASN A 24 1.06 -8.24 -5.29
CA ASN A 24 1.46 -9.65 -5.46
C ASN A 24 0.56 -10.40 -6.46
N GLY A 25 -0.74 -10.12 -6.46
CA GLY A 25 -1.67 -10.70 -7.43
C GLY A 25 -1.34 -10.31 -8.87
N LEU A 26 -0.96 -9.06 -9.11
CA LEU A 26 -0.55 -8.56 -10.43
C LEU A 26 0.80 -9.10 -10.89
N GLU A 27 1.75 -9.28 -9.98
CA GLU A 27 3.02 -9.97 -10.29
C GLU A 27 2.79 -11.45 -10.62
N GLY A 28 1.89 -12.11 -9.90
CA GLY A 28 1.45 -13.47 -10.20
C GLY A 28 0.83 -13.59 -11.60
N LEU A 29 0.00 -12.61 -11.99
CA LEU A 29 -0.54 -12.52 -13.34
C LEU A 29 0.57 -12.41 -14.38
N ALA A 30 1.55 -11.53 -14.19
CA ALA A 30 2.70 -11.39 -15.08
C ALA A 30 3.50 -12.70 -15.23
N GLY A 31 3.66 -13.47 -14.14
CA GLY A 31 4.29 -14.79 -14.16
C GLY A 31 3.49 -15.87 -14.89
N SER A 32 2.16 -15.77 -14.90
CA SER A 32 1.25 -16.73 -15.54
C SER A 32 1.09 -16.56 -17.05
N VAL A 33 1.65 -15.49 -17.62
CA VAL A 33 1.53 -15.19 -19.04
C VAL A 33 2.31 -16.20 -19.90
N PRO A 34 1.70 -16.78 -20.95
CA PRO A 34 2.36 -17.74 -21.83
C PRO A 34 3.63 -17.17 -22.46
N ARG A 35 4.75 -17.88 -22.29
CA ARG A 35 6.01 -17.59 -23.00
C ARG A 35 6.02 -18.41 -24.29
N GLY A 36 5.96 -17.73 -25.44
CA GLY A 36 5.91 -18.39 -26.75
C GLY A 36 4.48 -18.57 -27.26
N VAL A 37 3.79 -17.46 -27.45
CA VAL A 37 2.49 -17.43 -28.15
C VAL A 37 2.71 -17.90 -29.59
N ASP A 38 1.99 -18.93 -30.03
CA ASP A 38 1.89 -19.31 -31.43
C ASP A 38 0.49 -19.00 -31.93
N ALA A 39 0.38 -17.89 -32.67
CA ALA A 39 -0.83 -17.46 -33.34
C ALA A 39 -0.63 -17.42 -34.87
N GLY A 40 0.34 -18.18 -35.38
CA GLY A 40 0.72 -18.15 -36.80
C GLY A 40 1.15 -16.74 -37.24
N PRO A 41 0.60 -16.20 -38.35
CA PRO A 41 0.94 -14.85 -38.84
C PRO A 41 0.72 -13.72 -37.82
N MET A 42 -0.18 -13.91 -36.84
CA MET A 42 -0.51 -12.91 -35.83
C MET A 42 0.36 -12.97 -34.57
N THR A 43 1.30 -13.91 -34.50
CA THR A 43 2.15 -14.13 -33.32
C THR A 43 2.79 -12.86 -32.79
N ALA A 44 3.36 -12.03 -33.68
CA ALA A 44 3.99 -10.78 -33.28
C ALA A 44 3.01 -9.77 -32.64
N VAL A 45 1.77 -9.71 -33.14
CA VAL A 45 0.74 -8.81 -32.62
C VAL A 45 0.25 -9.30 -31.26
N VAL A 46 -0.05 -10.60 -31.13
CA VAL A 46 -0.51 -11.14 -29.85
C VAL A 46 0.59 -11.03 -28.79
N ALA A 47 1.84 -11.32 -29.15
CA ALA A 47 2.98 -11.16 -28.26
C ALA A 47 3.17 -9.70 -27.80
N SER A 48 2.94 -8.71 -28.66
CA SER A 48 3.06 -7.29 -28.28
C SER A 48 1.94 -6.86 -27.34
N MET A 49 0.69 -7.25 -27.60
CA MET A 49 -0.45 -6.96 -26.73
C MET A 49 -0.25 -7.58 -25.35
N VAL A 50 0.18 -8.83 -25.31
CA VAL A 50 0.50 -9.54 -24.06
C VAL A 50 1.63 -8.84 -23.30
N SER A 51 2.69 -8.42 -23.98
CA SER A 51 3.80 -7.68 -23.36
C SER A 51 3.36 -6.33 -22.78
N GLN A 52 2.45 -5.64 -23.46
CA GLN A 52 1.89 -4.38 -22.98
C GLN A 52 1.06 -4.58 -21.70
N VAL A 53 0.25 -5.64 -21.64
CA VAL A 53 -0.50 -6.00 -20.43
C VAL A 53 0.44 -6.29 -19.28
N VAL A 54 1.47 -7.13 -19.48
CA VAL A 54 2.46 -7.46 -18.45
C VAL A 54 3.16 -6.21 -17.93
N THR A 55 3.59 -5.33 -18.83
CA THR A 55 4.26 -4.08 -18.47
C THR A 55 3.34 -3.17 -17.66
N SER A 56 2.08 -3.02 -18.10
CA SER A 56 1.08 -2.23 -17.37
C SER A 56 0.83 -2.79 -15.97
N SER A 57 0.64 -4.11 -15.85
CA SER A 57 0.45 -4.79 -14.56
C SER A 57 1.65 -4.60 -13.62
N GLY A 58 2.88 -4.69 -14.13
CA GLY A 58 4.08 -4.43 -13.33
C GLY A 58 4.17 -2.99 -12.82
N ASN A 59 3.80 -2.01 -13.66
CA ASN A 59 3.75 -0.61 -13.23
C ASN A 59 2.70 -0.37 -12.14
N VAL A 60 1.52 -1.00 -12.26
CA VAL A 60 0.47 -0.90 -11.24
C VAL A 60 0.91 -1.60 -9.94
N ALA A 61 1.53 -2.78 -10.01
CA ALA A 61 2.06 -3.47 -8.83
C ALA A 61 3.08 -2.63 -8.06
N ASN A 62 3.99 -1.96 -8.78
CA ASN A 62 4.96 -1.03 -8.19
C ASN A 62 4.26 0.17 -7.51
N ALA A 63 3.26 0.75 -8.16
CA ALA A 63 2.51 1.89 -7.61
C ALA A 63 1.72 1.50 -6.34
N LEU A 64 1.14 0.30 -6.32
CA LEU A 64 0.44 -0.25 -5.15
C LEU A 64 1.41 -0.47 -3.99
N SER A 65 2.58 -1.06 -4.26
CA SER A 65 3.62 -1.26 -3.25
C SER A 65 4.13 0.05 -2.65
N GLY A 66 4.35 1.07 -3.49
CA GLY A 66 4.72 2.42 -3.02
C GLY A 66 3.60 3.08 -2.20
N SER A 67 2.34 2.83 -2.56
CA SER A 67 1.19 3.32 -1.79
C SER A 67 1.09 2.63 -0.42
N ALA A 68 1.35 1.31 -0.36
CA ALA A 68 1.40 0.56 0.88
C ALA A 68 2.48 1.11 1.83
N GLU A 69 3.66 1.44 1.30
CA GLU A 69 4.73 2.09 2.06
C GLU A 69 4.30 3.47 2.59
N GLY A 70 3.64 4.28 1.77
CA GLY A 70 3.07 5.56 2.19
C GLY A 70 2.06 5.42 3.34
N VAL A 71 1.21 4.40 3.32
CA VAL A 71 0.25 4.10 4.39
C VAL A 71 0.96 3.68 5.68
N ARG A 72 1.98 2.81 5.59
CA ARG A 72 2.79 2.42 6.76
C ARG A 72 3.52 3.61 7.36
N LEU A 73 4.01 4.52 6.52
CA LEU A 73 4.63 5.76 6.97
C LEU A 73 3.63 6.66 7.71
N ALA A 74 2.42 6.85 7.15
CA ALA A 74 1.35 7.60 7.79
C ALA A 74 0.99 7.01 9.16
N ARG A 75 0.86 5.68 9.26
CA ARG A 75 0.65 4.97 10.52
C ARG A 75 1.75 5.28 11.54
N GLY A 76 3.01 5.25 11.12
CA GLY A 76 4.15 5.61 11.96
C GLY A 76 4.07 7.04 12.50
N TYR A 77 3.60 7.98 11.68
CA TYR A 77 3.37 9.36 12.13
C TYR A 77 2.24 9.46 13.16
N TYR A 78 1.09 8.84 12.92
CA TYR A 78 -0.03 8.87 13.86
C TYR A 78 0.31 8.21 15.19
N GLN A 79 1.03 7.07 15.17
CA GLN A 79 1.46 6.39 16.38
C GLN A 79 2.40 7.27 17.23
N ARG A 80 3.31 8.02 16.60
CA ARG A 80 4.20 8.94 17.32
C ARG A 80 3.44 10.14 17.86
N ALA A 81 2.56 10.73 17.06
CA ALA A 81 1.74 11.86 17.48
C ALA A 81 0.86 11.53 18.68
N ASP A 82 0.28 10.32 18.73
CA ASP A 82 -0.53 9.87 19.86
C ASP A 82 0.30 9.63 21.13
N ALA A 83 1.51 9.07 20.98
CA ALA A 83 2.44 8.90 22.10
C ALA A 83 2.90 10.26 22.69
N ASP A 84 3.21 11.22 21.83
CA ASP A 84 3.62 12.57 22.24
C ASP A 84 2.46 13.31 22.94
N ALA A 85 1.25 13.25 22.38
CA ALA A 85 0.06 13.85 22.99
C ALA A 85 -0.28 13.23 24.36
N SER A 86 -0.12 11.90 24.49
CA SER A 86 -0.32 11.18 25.74
C SER A 86 0.69 11.60 26.82
N ALA A 87 1.96 11.79 26.44
CA ALA A 87 3.01 12.24 27.34
C ALA A 87 2.78 13.68 27.84
N ASP A 88 2.38 14.58 26.95
CA ASP A 88 2.06 15.97 27.30
C ASP A 88 0.86 16.05 28.26
N MET A 89 -0.19 15.26 28.03
CA MET A 89 -1.35 15.21 28.93
C MET A 89 -0.99 14.64 30.31
N ALA A 90 -0.11 13.65 30.38
CA ALA A 90 0.38 13.11 31.65
C ALA A 90 1.14 14.18 32.45
N ARG A 91 1.99 14.97 31.78
CA ARG A 91 2.71 16.10 32.40
C ARG A 91 1.74 17.19 32.88
N ILE A 92 0.73 17.55 32.10
CA ILE A 92 -0.28 18.56 32.49
C ILE A 92 -1.02 18.11 33.75
N ARG A 93 -1.47 16.85 33.81
CA ARG A 93 -2.14 16.31 35.01
C ARG A 93 -1.24 16.36 36.24
N GLN A 94 0.04 15.99 36.09
CA GLN A 94 0.99 16.05 37.19
C GLN A 94 1.17 17.46 37.76
N VAL A 95 1.15 18.50 36.92
CA VAL A 95 1.22 19.92 37.35
C VAL A 95 -0.08 20.39 37.99
N MET A 96 -1.23 19.87 37.56
CA MET A 96 -2.53 20.23 38.14
C MET A 96 -2.77 19.59 39.52
N ASP A 97 -2.18 18.41 39.76
CA ASP A 97 -2.31 17.67 41.02
C ASP A 97 -1.26 18.08 42.09
N SER A 98 -0.35 19.00 41.76
CA SER A 98 0.71 19.54 42.64
C SER A 98 0.41 20.94 43.13
#